data_AF-A0A7V8AZU1-F1
#
_entry.id   AF-A0A7V8AZU1-F1
#
_cell.length_a   1.000
_cell.length_b   1.000
_cell.length_c   1.000
_cell.angle_alpha   90.00
_cell.angle_beta   90.00
_cell.angle_gamma   90.00
#
_symmetry.space_group_name_H-M   'P 1'
#
loop_
_entity.id
_entity.type
_entity.pdbx_description
1 polymer ?
#
loop_
_entity_poly.entity_id
_entity_poly.type
_entity_poly.pdbx_seq_one_letter_code
_entity_poly.pdbx_strand_id
1 'polypeptide(L)'
;MFESGEKIVCINDTFEALHRKIYRELPKKGSVYTVRECSLGRLKTGAANPGVSYRILLEELFNDLDPYMDEGMAEELGFRSDRFAPVIGIEESEEAKNTEAIGVNYES
;
A
#
# COMPACT_ATOMS: atom_id res chain seq x y z
N MET A 1 -1.22 -11.29 10.83
CA MET A 1 -1.39 -9.85 11.12
C MET A 1 -0.01 -9.25 11.00
N PHE A 2 0.14 -8.12 10.34
CA PHE A 2 1.44 -7.46 10.23
C PHE A 2 1.69 -6.59 11.45
N GLU A 3 2.95 -6.40 11.81
CA GLU A 3 3.36 -5.53 12.92
C GLU A 3 3.87 -4.18 12.41
N SER A 4 3.76 -3.12 13.22
CA SER A 4 4.37 -1.82 12.89
C SER A 4 5.89 -1.97 12.76
N GLY A 5 6.47 -1.35 11.74
CA GLY A 5 7.89 -1.51 11.35
C GLY A 5 8.19 -2.72 10.47
N GLU A 6 7.22 -3.63 10.24
CA GLU A 6 7.43 -4.79 9.38
C GLU A 6 7.56 -4.39 7.90
N LYS A 7 8.53 -5.00 7.20
CA LYS A 7 8.68 -4.87 5.75
C LYS A 7 7.78 -5.88 5.03
N ILE A 8 6.92 -5.37 4.16
CA ILE A 8 5.99 -6.16 3.36
C ILE A 8 6.11 -5.81 1.88
N VAL A 9 5.87 -6.79 1.01
CA VAL A 9 5.83 -6.57 -0.44
C VAL A 9 4.39 -6.54 -0.93
N CYS A 10 4.06 -5.61 -1.82
CA CYS A 10 2.76 -5.61 -2.48
C CYS A 10 2.68 -6.74 -3.52
N ILE A 11 1.73 -7.65 -3.35
CA ILE A 11 1.50 -8.79 -4.25
C ILE A 11 0.27 -8.60 -5.16
N ASN A 12 -0.61 -7.64 -4.83
CA ASN A 12 -1.81 -7.32 -5.59
C ASN A 12 -2.11 -5.80 -5.60
N ASP A 13 -1.74 -5.16 -6.70
CA ASP A 13 -1.99 -3.75 -7.01
C ASP A 13 -3.25 -3.55 -7.89
N THR A 14 -4.13 -4.54 -7.98
CA THR A 14 -5.39 -4.39 -8.72
C THR A 14 -6.41 -3.64 -7.89
N PHE A 15 -6.69 -2.40 -8.26
CA PHE A 15 -7.71 -1.54 -7.66
C PHE A 15 -8.90 -1.35 -8.59
N GLU A 16 -10.09 -1.15 -8.00
CA GLU A 16 -11.27 -0.74 -8.75
C GLU A 16 -11.18 0.74 -9.16
N ALA A 17 -11.95 1.14 -10.17
CA ALA A 17 -11.93 2.51 -10.69
C ALA A 17 -12.26 3.56 -9.61
N LEU A 18 -13.14 3.23 -8.65
CA LEU A 18 -13.47 4.12 -7.55
C LEU A 18 -12.28 4.35 -6.61
N HIS A 19 -11.57 3.28 -6.23
CA HIS A 19 -10.38 3.38 -5.37
C HIS A 19 -9.30 4.26 -6.03
N ARG A 20 -9.09 4.15 -7.34
CA ARG A 20 -8.16 5.02 -8.09
C ARG A 20 -8.53 6.50 -8.09
N LYS A 21 -9.79 6.86 -7.81
CA LYS A 21 -10.24 8.26 -7.75
C LYS A 21 -10.10 8.87 -6.35
N ILE A 22 -10.18 8.05 -5.30
CA ILE A 22 -10.22 8.52 -3.91
C ILE A 22 -8.87 8.38 -3.20
N TYR A 23 -8.03 7.43 -3.62
CA TYR A 23 -6.68 7.30 -3.07
C TYR A 23 -5.75 8.31 -3.73
N ARG A 24 -4.92 8.96 -2.91
CA ARG A 24 -3.83 9.82 -3.37
C ARG A 24 -2.70 8.99 -3.95
N GLU A 25 -2.37 7.89 -3.28
CA GLU A 25 -1.29 6.98 -3.66
C GLU A 25 -1.73 5.53 -3.53
N LEU A 26 -1.26 4.68 -4.45
CA LEU A 26 -1.56 3.25 -4.48
C LEU A 26 -0.25 2.45 -4.48
N PRO A 27 -0.18 1.33 -3.74
CA PRO A 27 0.99 0.47 -3.74
C PRO A 27 1.13 -0.19 -5.12
N LYS A 28 2.39 -0.40 -5.52
CA LYS A 28 2.75 -1.03 -6.79
C LYS A 28 3.20 -2.46 -6.54
N LYS A 29 2.74 -3.41 -7.36
CA LYS A 29 3.12 -4.81 -7.20
C LYS A 29 4.64 -4.98 -7.31
N GLY A 30 5.22 -5.75 -6.39
CA GLY A 30 6.66 -5.99 -6.28
C GLY A 30 7.43 -4.94 -5.47
N SER A 31 6.83 -3.79 -5.14
CA SER A 31 7.47 -2.81 -4.26
C SER A 31 7.35 -3.23 -2.80
N VAL A 32 8.42 -2.95 -2.04
CA VAL A 32 8.50 -3.17 -0.59
C VAL A 32 8.11 -1.88 0.13
N TYR A 33 7.37 -2.03 1.23
CA TYR A 33 6.86 -0.95 2.07
C TYR A 33 7.06 -1.29 3.54
N THR A 34 7.14 -0.29 4.41
CA THR A 34 7.09 -0.47 5.87
C THR A 34 5.67 -0.29 6.39
N VAL A 35 5.21 -1.16 7.28
CA VAL A 35 3.94 -0.99 7.99
C VAL A 35 4.05 0.15 9.00
N ARG A 36 3.26 1.20 8.82
CA ARG A 36 3.09 2.27 9.82
C ARG A 36 2.14 1.82 10.94
N GLU A 37 0.97 1.29 10.54
CA GLU A 37 -0.08 0.84 11.45
C GLU A 37 -0.84 -0.35 10.84
N CYS A 38 -1.23 -1.31 11.67
CA CYS A 38 -2.14 -2.39 11.32
C CYS A 38 -3.32 -2.40 12.29
N SER A 39 -4.54 -2.27 11.77
CA SER A 39 -5.77 -2.25 12.56
C SER A 39 -6.85 -3.13 11.92
N LEU A 40 -7.96 -3.35 12.62
CA LEU A 40 -9.08 -4.12 12.05
C LEU A 40 -9.65 -3.39 10.84
N GLY A 41 -9.75 -4.09 9.71
CA GLY A 41 -10.41 -3.57 8.53
C GLY A 41 -11.91 -3.52 8.73
N ARG A 42 -12.55 -2.51 8.14
CA ARG A 42 -14.01 -2.39 8.16
C ARG A 42 -14.64 -3.45 7.27
N LEU A 43 -15.57 -4.20 7.84
CA LEU A 43 -16.43 -5.12 7.11
C LEU A 43 -17.42 -4.31 6.26
N LYS A 44 -17.45 -4.55 4.94
CA LYS A 44 -18.62 -4.17 4.16
C LYS A 44 -19.76 -5.09 4.58
N THR A 45 -20.77 -4.53 5.24
CA THR A 45 -22.05 -5.19 5.48
C THR A 45 -22.61 -5.71 4.15
N GLY A 46 -22.79 -7.02 4.01
CA GLY A 46 -23.25 -7.67 2.78
C GLY A 46 -22.16 -8.30 1.89
N ALA A 47 -20.89 -8.29 2.30
CA ALA A 47 -19.85 -9.04 1.59
C ALA A 47 -20.07 -10.56 1.73
N ALA A 48 -20.13 -11.29 0.61
CA ALA A 48 -20.40 -12.72 0.55
C ALA A 48 -19.35 -13.60 1.28
N ASN A 49 -18.19 -13.03 1.61
CA ASN A 49 -17.14 -13.70 2.38
C ASN A 49 -16.48 -12.67 3.31
N PRO A 50 -17.04 -12.43 4.51
CA PRO A 50 -16.62 -11.36 5.40
C PRO A 50 -15.33 -11.71 6.16
N GLY A 51 -14.42 -12.46 5.55
CA GLY A 51 -13.15 -12.84 6.18
C GLY A 51 -12.48 -11.62 6.82
N VAL A 52 -11.92 -11.81 8.02
CA VAL A 52 -11.24 -10.73 8.76
C VAL A 52 -10.11 -10.20 7.88
N SER A 53 -10.26 -8.97 7.41
CA SER A 53 -9.22 -8.22 6.71
C SER A 53 -8.71 -7.16 7.66
N TYR A 54 -7.42 -6.90 7.65
CA TYR A 54 -6.83 -5.78 8.39
C TYR A 54 -6.68 -4.57 7.45
N ARG A 55 -6.74 -3.38 8.04
CA ARG A 55 -6.33 -2.12 7.40
C ARG A 55 -4.85 -1.92 7.67
N ILE A 56 -4.08 -1.67 6.63
CA ILE A 56 -2.64 -1.41 6.68
C ILE A 56 -2.40 0.03 6.22
N LEU A 57 -1.71 0.80 7.05
CA LEU A 57 -1.10 2.07 6.68
C LEU A 57 0.40 1.84 6.45
N LEU A 58 0.98 2.54 5.47
CA LEU A 58 2.38 2.36 5.07
C LEU A 58 3.16 3.64 5.36
N GLU A 59 4.44 3.52 5.72
CA GLU A 59 5.28 4.71 5.97
C GLU A 59 5.52 5.53 4.71
N GLU A 60 5.56 4.89 3.54
CA GLU A 60 5.89 5.53 2.28
C GLU A 60 4.68 6.18 1.60
N LEU A 61 3.46 5.75 1.93
CA LEU A 61 2.22 6.20 1.27
C LEU A 61 1.28 6.84 2.30
N PHE A 62 0.89 8.09 2.04
CA PHE A 62 -0.07 8.84 2.88
C PHE A 62 -1.29 9.21 2.05
N ASN A 63 -2.47 8.78 2.49
CA ASN A 63 -3.73 9.07 1.82
C ASN A 63 -4.58 10.06 2.61
N ASP A 64 -5.60 10.59 1.94
CA ASP A 64 -6.60 11.43 2.58
C ASP A 64 -7.51 10.59 3.48
N LEU A 65 -8.26 11.28 4.34
CA LEU A 65 -9.30 10.67 5.16
C LEU A 65 -10.40 10.08 4.27
N ASP A 66 -11.00 8.97 4.71
CA ASP A 66 -12.08 8.31 3.98
C ASP A 66 -13.28 9.27 3.83
N PRO A 67 -13.60 9.71 2.59
CA PRO A 67 -14.68 10.67 2.35
C PRO A 67 -16.08 10.09 2.60
N TYR A 68 -16.18 8.79 2.88
CA TYR A 68 -17.44 8.11 3.21
C TYR A 68 -17.66 7.94 4.72
N MET A 69 -16.76 8.47 5.55
CA MET A 69 -16.91 8.50 7.00
C MET A 69 -17.36 9.88 7.46
N ASP A 70 -18.06 9.92 8.60
CA ASP A 70 -18.41 11.18 9.25
C ASP A 70 -17.14 11.94 9.65
N GLU A 71 -17.15 13.26 9.50
CA GLU A 71 -15.98 14.15 9.64
C GLU A 71 -15.24 14.01 10.99
N GLY A 72 -15.93 13.58 12.06
CA GLY A 72 -15.34 13.35 13.39
C GLY A 72 -14.80 11.93 13.63
N MET A 73 -15.03 11.00 12.70
CA MET A 73 -14.65 9.58 12.78
C MET A 73 -13.89 9.11 11.55
N ALA A 74 -13.57 10.04 10.64
CA ALA A 74 -12.90 9.71 9.40
C ALA A 74 -11.46 9.28 9.67
N GLU A 75 -11.13 8.11 9.17
CA GLU A 75 -9.81 7.53 9.26
C GLU A 75 -9.13 7.61 7.89
N GLU A 76 -7.80 7.62 7.87
CA GLU A 76 -7.05 7.54 6.62
C GLU A 76 -7.41 6.30 5.80
N LEU A 77 -7.49 6.47 4.48
CA LEU A 77 -7.66 5.37 3.53
C LEU A 77 -6.45 4.43 3.55
N GLY A 78 -6.59 3.34 4.30
CA GLY A 78 -5.61 2.25 4.36
C GLY A 78 -5.93 1.07 3.46
N PHE A 79 -4.93 0.23 3.26
CA PHE A 79 -4.99 -0.89 2.31
C PHE A 79 -5.44 -2.18 2.99
N ARG A 80 -6.07 -3.08 2.24
CA ARG A 80 -6.38 -4.42 2.74
C ARG A 80 -5.10 -5.25 2.89
N SER A 81 -4.97 -5.97 4.00
CA SER A 81 -3.81 -6.82 4.28
C SER A 81 -3.59 -7.94 3.26
N ASP A 82 -4.64 -8.42 2.59
CA ASP A 82 -4.55 -9.47 1.54
C ASP A 82 -3.81 -9.02 0.26
N ARG A 83 -3.44 -7.74 0.17
CA ARG A 83 -2.63 -7.19 -0.92
C ARG A 83 -1.13 -7.32 -0.69
N PHE A 84 -0.71 -7.78 0.48
CA PHE A 84 0.70 -7.82 0.86
C PHE A 84 1.12 -9.21 1.36
N ALA A 85 2.42 -9.45 1.28
CA ALA A 85 3.08 -10.61 1.89
C ALA A 85 4.31 -10.14 2.69
N PRO A 86 4.71 -10.85 3.75
CA PRO A 86 5.92 -10.52 4.49
C PRO A 86 7.15 -10.68 3.59
N VAL A 87 8.13 -9.80 3.72
CA VAL A 87 9.45 -9.99 3.10
C VAL A 87 10.23 -10.97 3.96
N ILE A 88 10.33 -12.23 3.52
CA ILE A 88 11.08 -13.27 4.23
C ILE A 88 12.47 -13.39 3.61
N GLY A 89 13.52 -13.13 4.40
CA GLY A 89 14.87 -13.64 4.14
C GLY A 89 15.53 -13.15 2.84
N ILE A 90 15.51 -11.86 2.56
CA ILE A 90 16.34 -11.25 1.52
C ILE A 90 17.20 -10.21 2.24
N GLU A 91 18.52 -10.44 2.29
CA GLU A 91 19.48 -9.38 2.64
C GLU A 91 19.15 -8.15 1.78
N GLU A 92 19.14 -6.97 2.39
CA GLU A 92 18.82 -5.69 1.74
C GLU A 92 19.63 -5.53 0.45
N SER A 93 19.05 -5.91 -0.70
CA SER A 93 19.62 -5.59 -2.00
C SER A 93 19.11 -4.21 -2.37
N GLU A 94 20.01 -3.23 -2.28
CA GLU A 94 19.82 -1.82 -2.65
C GLU A 94 19.57 -1.60 -4.17
N GLU A 95 18.90 -2.52 -4.87
CA GLU A 95 18.67 -2.42 -6.31
C GLU A 95 17.31 -1.78 -6.62
N ALA A 96 17.17 -0.51 -6.24
CA ALA A 96 16.13 0.37 -6.80
C ALA A 96 16.61 1.83 -6.94
N LYS A 97 17.90 2.05 -7.22
CA LYS A 97 18.46 3.35 -7.60
C LYS A 97 19.36 3.25 -8.83
N ASN A 98 18.85 2.76 -9.96
CA ASN A 98 19.51 3.05 -11.24
C ASN A 98 18.57 2.93 -12.45
N THR A 99 17.73 3.92 -12.68
CA THR A 99 17.23 4.22 -14.03
C THR A 99 17.04 5.72 -14.17
N GLU A 100 18.15 6.44 -14.37
CA GLU A 100 18.23 7.65 -15.22
C GLU A 100 19.68 8.13 -15.30
N ALA A 101 20.51 7.36 -16.01
CA ALA A 101 21.81 7.82 -16.49
C ALA A 101 22.18 7.09 -17.79
N ILE A 102 21.59 7.53 -18.90
CA ILE A 102 22.23 7.38 -20.21
C ILE A 102 21.96 8.66 -21.00
N GLY A 103 22.96 9.55 -20.96
CA GLY A 103 23.08 10.64 -21.89
C GLY A 103 23.36 10.14 -23.30
N VAL A 104 22.88 10.91 -24.27
CA VAL A 104 23.47 10.94 -25.61
C VAL A 104 23.82 12.39 -25.90
N ASN A 105 25.09 12.72 -25.65
CA ASN A 105 25.76 13.81 -26.32
C ASN A 105 25.91 13.42 -27.80
N TYR A 106 25.43 14.25 -28.72
CA TYR A 106 25.90 14.26 -30.09
C TYR A 106 26.71 15.54 -30.28
N GLU A 107 28.04 15.40 -30.27
CA GLU A 107 28.95 16.37 -30.88
C GLU A 107 29.47 15.77 -32.19
N SER A 108 29.24 16.47 -33.30
CA SER A 108 30.20 16.79 -34.38
C SER A 108 29.48 17.59 -35.46
#